data_AF-A0AAW9PY12-F1
#
_entry.id   AF-A0AAW9PY12-F1
#
_cell.length_a   1.000
_cell.length_b   1.000
_cell.length_c   1.000
_cell.angle_alpha   90.00
_cell.angle_beta   90.00
_cell.angle_gamma   90.00
#
_symmetry.space_group_name_H-M   'P 1'
#
loop_
_entity.id
_entity.type
_entity.pdbx_description
1 polymer ?
#
loop_
_entity_poly.entity_id
_entity_poly.type
_entity_poly.pdbx_seq_one_letter_code
_entity_poly.pdbx_strand_id
1 'polypeptide(L)'
;MSTQPSEFPHKAGRAQQAGGVLAIAKVAGNLALASGVTIALLFGMVLALCSALLLIVKSGNPALGLGIALVITIAFNAIAFFVSPWIMDLVQNWLYHTKWVSIEELERRSPESAHVIRRVCSLKKIKQPRIGIIDDQNPTAFTYGALPDSARLVVSAGLFTYLDDDEVATVYAHELGHIVHWDFAVMTMASTLIQIMYLIYIGVREVGRKLDDKAESAAAVVAMTAYVFYLVGTYLLLYLSRTREYFADHFAAETTGNPNALSRALVKIAYGILEESEKAKEPSRLIQGTRALGIYDAKAAVSTGSSYRISSQPEKVGRVFLWDLFNPWGWWLELSSTHPLTGKRVRALSNYAEQLGLDMEFDMGRVIAEGNQLSKQRLYGSFFTDLLFYCAEFLAIVVGLIVGAILAHGGMNAGKAFVAIPLLCLGIALLVKRTVMFPSSKNAPTSDIMTLMSDPYASPLRGKPVTLKGKVIGRGDAGYVFGSDMKLQDQTGMIYLLYASRWGPIGNFLAGMNKVKDLIGTQTTTKGWFRRGVAPWMDLELITTDSGKKHSSHPAFWSLVGGIICLAIAALLLVAKF
;
A
#
# COMPACT_ATOMS: atom_id res chain seq x y z
N MET A 1 -0.17 0.85 -31.62
CA MET A 1 -1.36 0.05 -31.97
C MET A 1 -2.29 0.13 -30.77
N SER A 2 -3.46 0.76 -30.93
CA SER A 2 -4.50 0.74 -29.91
C SER A 2 -5.14 -0.65 -29.92
N THR A 3 -4.71 -1.52 -29.02
CA THR A 3 -5.50 -2.71 -28.70
C THR A 3 -6.76 -2.21 -28.03
N GLN A 4 -7.90 -2.25 -28.72
CA GLN A 4 -9.18 -2.03 -28.05
C GLN A 4 -9.30 -3.01 -26.88
N PRO A 5 -9.86 -2.59 -25.73
CA PRO A 5 -10.06 -3.49 -24.61
C PRO A 5 -10.90 -4.66 -25.11
N SER A 6 -10.38 -5.88 -24.91
CA SER A 6 -11.23 -7.04 -25.11
C SER A 6 -12.26 -7.04 -23.98
N GLU A 7 -13.55 -6.99 -24.32
CA GLU A 7 -14.60 -7.17 -23.34
C GLU A 7 -14.53 -8.59 -22.78
N PHE A 8 -14.94 -8.78 -21.52
CA PHE A 8 -15.07 -10.12 -20.97
C PHE A 8 -16.04 -10.93 -21.85
N PRO A 9 -15.62 -12.10 -22.38
CA PRO A 9 -16.39 -12.82 -23.39
C PRO A 9 -17.73 -13.37 -22.88
N HIS A 10 -17.90 -13.43 -21.55
CA HIS A 10 -19.14 -13.82 -20.89
C HIS A 10 -19.31 -12.99 -19.62
N LYS A 11 -20.49 -12.36 -19.46
CA LYS A 11 -20.91 -11.75 -18.20
C LYS A 11 -21.98 -12.63 -17.56
N ALA A 12 -21.68 -13.18 -16.41
CA ALA A 12 -22.63 -13.91 -15.59
C ALA A 12 -23.81 -12.99 -15.22
N GLY A 13 -24.98 -13.61 -15.09
CA GLY A 13 -26.19 -12.91 -14.64
C GLY A 13 -26.09 -12.45 -13.18
N ARG A 14 -27.13 -11.76 -12.73
CA ARG A 14 -27.29 -11.37 -11.32
C ARG A 14 -28.19 -12.36 -10.60
N ALA A 15 -28.01 -12.49 -9.29
CA ALA A 15 -28.91 -13.31 -8.48
C ALA A 15 -30.35 -12.75 -8.54
N GLN A 16 -31.34 -13.63 -8.73
CA GLN A 16 -32.75 -13.24 -8.87
C GLN A 16 -33.33 -12.56 -7.60
N GLN A 17 -32.74 -12.81 -6.43
CA GLN A 17 -33.04 -12.10 -5.19
C GLN A 17 -31.75 -11.49 -4.63
N ALA A 18 -31.65 -10.16 -4.68
CA ALA A 18 -30.61 -9.43 -3.97
C ALA A 18 -31.01 -9.31 -2.48
N GLY A 19 -30.16 -9.80 -1.57
CA GLY A 19 -30.42 -9.83 -0.12
C GLY A 19 -30.36 -11.20 0.55
N GLY A 20 -29.87 -12.25 -0.13
CA GLY A 20 -29.52 -13.51 0.51
C GLY A 20 -28.34 -13.33 1.47
N VAL A 21 -28.39 -13.91 2.66
CA VAL A 21 -27.30 -13.86 3.64
C VAL A 21 -26.09 -14.59 3.08
N LEU A 22 -25.08 -13.84 2.68
CA LEU A 22 -23.83 -14.41 2.17
C LEU A 22 -22.94 -14.82 3.36
N ALA A 23 -22.50 -16.07 3.37
CA ALA A 23 -21.53 -16.53 4.36
C ALA A 23 -20.16 -15.95 4.03
N ILE A 24 -19.58 -15.22 4.98
CA ILE A 24 -18.21 -14.75 4.84
C ILE A 24 -17.26 -15.93 5.13
N ALA A 25 -16.26 -16.12 4.27
CA ALA A 25 -15.31 -17.22 4.39
C ALA A 25 -14.70 -17.34 5.82
N LYS A 26 -14.47 -18.58 6.27
CA LYS A 26 -14.08 -19.01 7.64
C LYS A 26 -13.00 -18.20 8.36
N VAL A 27 -12.12 -17.49 7.65
CA VAL A 27 -11.07 -16.63 8.23
C VAL A 27 -11.66 -15.36 8.87
N ALA A 28 -12.92 -15.03 8.58
CA ALA A 28 -13.63 -13.86 9.07
C ALA A 28 -14.93 -14.25 9.82
N GLY A 29 -14.90 -15.36 10.58
CA GLY A 29 -16.09 -16.00 11.14
C GLY A 29 -16.91 -15.22 12.18
N ASN A 30 -16.48 -14.05 12.63
CA ASN A 30 -17.38 -13.07 13.24
C ASN A 30 -16.76 -11.67 13.11
N LEU A 31 -17.28 -10.87 12.19
CA LEU A 31 -16.55 -9.73 11.67
C LEU A 31 -16.70 -8.46 12.51
N ALA A 32 -17.87 -8.27 13.14
CA ALA A 32 -18.02 -7.28 14.21
C ALA A 32 -17.08 -7.61 15.37
N LEU A 33 -16.82 -8.90 15.61
CA LEU A 33 -15.82 -9.34 16.57
C LEU A 33 -14.41 -9.02 16.08
N ALA A 34 -14.05 -9.14 14.79
CA ALA A 34 -12.71 -8.74 14.33
C ALA A 34 -12.44 -7.24 14.52
N SER A 35 -13.39 -6.37 14.13
CA SER A 35 -13.29 -4.92 14.41
C SER A 35 -13.34 -4.62 15.91
N GLY A 36 -14.26 -5.26 16.64
CA GLY A 36 -14.42 -5.11 18.09
C GLY A 36 -13.20 -5.54 18.88
N VAL A 37 -12.58 -6.68 18.52
CA VAL A 37 -11.32 -7.18 19.09
C VAL A 37 -10.20 -6.21 18.80
N THR A 38 -10.08 -5.72 17.56
CA THR A 38 -9.01 -4.77 17.21
C THR A 38 -9.13 -3.48 18.03
N ILE A 39 -10.34 -2.93 18.14
CA ILE A 39 -10.61 -1.73 18.95
C ILE A 39 -10.41 -2.01 20.44
N ALA A 40 -10.86 -3.16 20.95
CA ALA A 40 -10.67 -3.56 22.34
C ALA A 40 -9.20 -3.78 22.68
N LEU A 41 -8.39 -4.32 21.75
CA LEU A 41 -6.95 -4.43 21.90
C LEU A 41 -6.31 -3.05 21.98
N LEU A 42 -6.65 -2.12 21.06
CA LEU A 42 -6.15 -0.75 21.09
C LEU A 42 -6.54 -0.04 22.40
N PHE A 43 -7.78 -0.20 22.85
CA PHE A 43 -8.27 0.39 24.09
C PHE A 43 -7.57 -0.21 25.32
N GLY A 44 -7.41 -1.54 25.34
CA GLY A 44 -6.67 -2.25 26.37
C GLY A 44 -5.20 -1.82 26.44
N MET A 45 -4.56 -1.61 25.28
CA MET A 45 -3.18 -1.09 25.20
C MET A 45 -3.08 0.33 25.78
N VAL A 46 -4.02 1.22 25.46
CA VAL A 46 -4.09 2.57 26.04
C VAL A 46 -4.33 2.51 27.56
N LEU A 47 -5.31 1.72 28.02
CA LEU A 47 -5.62 1.57 29.45
C LEU A 47 -4.44 1.00 30.24
N ALA A 48 -3.80 -0.05 29.72
CA ALA A 48 -2.62 -0.67 30.34
C ALA A 48 -1.49 0.36 30.48
N LEU A 49 -1.26 1.16 29.44
CA LEU A 49 -0.22 2.17 29.42
C LEU A 49 -0.52 3.34 30.38
N CYS A 50 -1.76 3.83 30.42
CA CYS A 50 -2.18 4.85 31.38
C CYS A 50 -2.07 4.35 32.82
N SER A 51 -2.46 3.10 33.09
CA SER A 51 -2.36 2.48 34.42
C SER A 51 -0.90 2.31 34.84
N ALA A 52 -0.03 1.84 33.95
CA ALA A 52 1.40 1.72 34.21
C ALA A 52 2.04 3.09 34.51
N LEU A 53 1.65 4.13 33.76
CA LEU A 53 2.13 5.49 33.98
C LEU A 53 1.72 6.03 35.36
N LEU A 54 0.48 5.81 35.78
CA LEU A 54 -0.02 6.21 37.11
C LEU A 54 0.75 5.54 38.26
N LEU A 55 1.17 4.29 38.08
CA LEU A 55 1.93 3.54 39.10
C LEU A 55 3.41 3.96 39.18
N ILE A 56 3.96 4.51 38.09
CA ILE A 56 5.40 4.78 37.95
C ILE A 56 5.77 6.24 38.21
N VAL A 57 4.92 7.20 37.79
CA VAL A 57 5.25 8.63 37.82
C VAL A 57 4.76 9.28 39.13
N LYS A 58 5.57 9.21 40.19
CA LYS A 58 5.35 9.97 41.42
C LYS A 58 5.98 11.38 41.29
N SER A 59 5.18 12.40 40.95
CA SER A 59 5.50 13.82 41.22
C SER A 59 4.26 14.74 41.22
N GLY A 60 4.42 16.01 41.64
CA GLY A 60 3.40 16.88 42.25
C GLY A 60 2.22 17.44 41.42
N ASN A 61 2.15 17.30 40.09
CA ASN A 61 0.90 17.13 39.29
C ASN A 61 1.08 16.90 37.74
N PRO A 62 1.96 16.00 37.25
CA PRO A 62 2.03 15.65 35.81
C PRO A 62 0.78 14.95 35.28
N ALA A 63 -0.01 14.31 36.14
CA ALA A 63 -1.30 13.73 35.80
C ALA A 63 -2.25 14.78 35.20
N LEU A 64 -2.13 16.04 35.64
CA LEU A 64 -2.88 17.16 35.09
C LEU A 64 -2.41 17.54 33.68
N GLY A 65 -1.09 17.56 33.42
CA GLY A 65 -0.55 17.83 32.07
C GLY A 65 -0.88 16.73 31.06
N LEU A 66 -0.74 15.46 31.44
CA LEU A 66 -1.15 14.33 30.62
C LEU A 66 -2.68 14.30 30.44
N GLY A 67 -3.43 14.53 31.51
CA GLY A 67 -4.89 14.62 31.46
C GLY A 67 -5.36 15.73 30.52
N ILE A 68 -4.77 16.92 30.60
CA ILE A 68 -5.01 18.03 29.66
C ILE A 68 -4.65 17.62 28.23
N ALA A 69 -3.49 17.00 28.00
CA ALA A 69 -3.08 16.57 26.66
C ALA A 69 -4.02 15.52 26.06
N LEU A 70 -4.47 14.54 26.87
CA LEU A 70 -5.45 13.54 26.45
C LEU A 70 -6.80 14.18 26.16
N VAL A 71 -7.29 15.07 27.03
CA VAL A 71 -8.55 15.80 26.83
C VAL A 71 -8.48 16.69 25.59
N ILE A 72 -7.39 17.46 25.40
CA ILE A 72 -7.17 18.27 24.20
C ILE A 72 -7.11 17.37 22.97
N THR A 73 -6.46 16.21 23.02
CA THR A 73 -6.38 15.30 21.87
C THR A 73 -7.74 14.72 21.52
N ILE A 74 -8.49 14.26 22.52
CA ILE A 74 -9.85 13.74 22.31
C ILE A 74 -10.76 14.85 21.78
N ALA A 75 -10.70 16.04 22.37
CA ALA A 75 -11.46 17.20 21.93
C ALA A 75 -11.07 17.64 20.51
N PHE A 76 -9.78 17.75 20.22
CA PHE A 76 -9.25 18.09 18.91
C PHE A 76 -9.66 17.05 17.87
N ASN A 77 -9.54 15.75 18.16
CA ASN A 77 -9.95 14.70 17.23
C ASN A 77 -11.46 14.67 17.05
N ALA A 78 -12.26 14.94 18.09
CA ALA A 78 -13.70 15.08 17.96
C ALA A 78 -14.07 16.29 17.08
N ILE A 79 -13.47 17.46 17.33
CA ILE A 79 -13.67 18.66 16.50
C ILE A 79 -13.23 18.38 15.07
N ALA A 80 -12.02 17.85 14.87
CA ALA A 80 -11.49 17.51 13.56
C ALA A 80 -12.37 16.50 12.84
N PHE A 81 -12.91 15.50 13.52
CA PHE A 81 -13.85 14.53 12.94
C PHE A 81 -15.09 15.21 12.37
N PHE A 82 -15.75 16.08 13.15
CA PHE A 82 -16.96 16.78 12.69
C PHE A 82 -16.68 17.91 11.70
N VAL A 83 -15.49 18.52 11.75
CA VAL A 83 -15.06 19.58 10.81
C VAL A 83 -14.48 19.00 9.51
N SER A 84 -13.97 17.77 9.55
CA SER A 84 -13.29 17.12 8.42
C SER A 84 -14.12 17.09 7.12
N PRO A 85 -15.45 16.89 7.12
CA PRO A 85 -16.22 16.90 5.88
C PRO A 85 -16.23 18.26 5.20
N TRP A 86 -16.18 19.36 5.97
CA TRP A 86 -16.09 20.72 5.41
C TRP A 86 -14.70 21.02 4.83
N ILE A 87 -13.64 20.57 5.52
CA ILE A 87 -12.27 20.66 5.00
C ILE A 87 -12.16 19.84 3.70
N MET A 88 -12.71 18.63 3.68
CA MET A 88 -12.74 17.79 2.48
C MET A 88 -13.54 18.45 1.36
N ASP A 89 -14.73 19.00 1.61
CA ASP A 89 -15.51 19.74 0.61
C ASP A 89 -14.70 20.91 0.01
N LEU A 90 -13.94 21.64 0.84
CA LEU A 90 -13.05 22.71 0.39
C LEU A 90 -11.92 22.18 -0.50
N VAL A 91 -11.25 21.10 -0.09
CA VAL A 91 -10.19 20.45 -0.87
C VAL A 91 -10.73 19.92 -2.20
N GLN A 92 -11.90 19.28 -2.19
CA GLN A 92 -12.57 18.75 -3.38
C GLN A 92 -12.93 19.85 -4.39
N ASN A 93 -13.35 21.02 -3.90
CA ASN A 93 -13.66 22.15 -4.76
C ASN A 93 -12.39 22.86 -5.27
N TRP A 94 -11.37 23.03 -4.41
CA TRP A 94 -10.17 23.80 -4.72
C TRP A 94 -9.14 23.03 -5.55
N LEU A 95 -8.89 21.76 -5.24
CA LEU A 95 -7.88 20.94 -5.93
C LEU A 95 -8.44 20.12 -7.09
N TYR A 96 -9.66 19.59 -6.93
CA TYR A 96 -10.22 18.60 -7.86
C TYR A 96 -11.41 19.12 -8.66
N HIS A 97 -11.88 20.35 -8.40
CA HIS A 97 -13.02 20.97 -9.08
C HIS A 97 -14.26 20.06 -9.17
N THR A 98 -14.54 19.36 -8.07
CA THR A 98 -15.61 18.35 -7.99
C THR A 98 -16.97 18.96 -8.31
N LYS A 99 -17.68 18.36 -9.28
CA LYS A 99 -19.04 18.74 -9.67
C LYS A 99 -20.04 17.97 -8.81
N TRP A 100 -20.80 18.68 -7.98
CA TRP A 100 -21.86 18.07 -7.17
C TRP A 100 -23.12 17.89 -8.01
N VAL A 101 -23.60 16.65 -8.15
CA VAL A 101 -24.70 16.29 -9.05
C VAL A 101 -25.92 15.77 -8.28
N SER A 102 -27.11 15.93 -8.87
CA SER A 102 -28.33 15.34 -8.32
C SER A 102 -28.42 13.84 -8.63
N ILE A 103 -29.32 13.12 -7.96
CA ILE A 103 -29.53 11.69 -8.24
C ILE A 103 -30.07 11.48 -9.66
N GLU A 104 -30.87 12.42 -10.18
CA GLU A 104 -31.42 12.39 -11.53
C GLU A 104 -30.33 12.61 -12.58
N GLU A 105 -29.34 13.46 -12.30
CA GLU A 105 -28.18 13.62 -13.19
C GLU A 105 -27.28 12.38 -13.17
N LEU A 106 -27.08 11.77 -12.00
CA LEU A 106 -26.39 10.48 -11.92
C LEU A 106 -27.15 9.39 -12.68
N GLU A 107 -28.47 9.32 -12.54
CA GLU A 107 -29.33 8.33 -13.22
C GLU A 107 -29.20 8.40 -14.74
N ARG A 108 -28.98 9.59 -15.31
CA ARG A 108 -28.71 9.74 -16.76
C ARG A 108 -27.37 9.14 -17.18
N ARG A 109 -26.39 9.08 -16.26
CA ARG A 109 -25.05 8.51 -16.52
C ARG A 109 -24.97 7.03 -16.16
N SER A 110 -25.62 6.64 -15.08
CA SER A 110 -25.63 5.29 -14.53
C SER A 110 -26.96 5.02 -13.81
N PRO A 111 -27.99 4.56 -14.56
CA PRO A 111 -29.30 4.23 -14.00
C PRO A 111 -29.21 3.22 -12.86
N GLU A 112 -28.37 2.18 -13.01
CA GLU A 112 -28.20 1.14 -12.01
C GLU A 112 -27.63 1.68 -10.70
N SER A 113 -26.65 2.59 -10.75
CA SER A 113 -26.11 3.22 -9.55
C SER A 113 -27.16 4.05 -8.81
N ALA A 114 -27.98 4.81 -9.53
CA ALA A 114 -29.07 5.58 -8.93
C ALA A 114 -30.11 4.67 -8.25
N HIS A 115 -30.46 3.54 -8.87
CA HIS A 115 -31.33 2.54 -8.27
C HIS A 115 -30.74 1.93 -7.01
N VAL A 116 -29.45 1.54 -7.03
CA VAL A 116 -28.75 0.99 -5.86
C VAL A 116 -28.73 2.00 -4.71
N ILE A 117 -28.39 3.27 -4.97
CA ILE A 117 -28.36 4.32 -3.94
C ILE A 117 -29.75 4.49 -3.32
N ARG A 118 -30.80 4.68 -4.13
CA ARG A 118 -32.18 4.86 -3.63
C ARG A 118 -32.61 3.65 -2.79
N ARG A 119 -32.34 2.44 -3.27
CA ARG A 119 -32.67 1.20 -2.57
C ARG A 119 -31.95 1.09 -1.23
N VAL A 120 -30.64 1.31 -1.19
CA VAL A 120 -29.85 1.24 0.05
C VAL A 120 -30.31 2.30 1.04
N CYS A 121 -30.47 3.55 0.62
CA CYS A 121 -30.94 4.64 1.47
C CYS A 121 -32.32 4.34 2.06
N SER A 122 -33.25 3.80 1.25
CA SER A 122 -34.56 3.38 1.72
C SER A 122 -34.50 2.22 2.72
N LEU A 123 -33.71 1.17 2.43
CA LEU A 123 -33.63 -0.02 3.27
C LEU A 123 -32.91 0.25 4.60
N LYS A 124 -31.83 1.04 4.56
CA LYS A 124 -31.02 1.37 5.74
C LYS A 124 -31.51 2.61 6.48
N LYS A 125 -32.55 3.27 5.97
CA LYS A 125 -33.15 4.51 6.53
C LYS A 125 -32.10 5.62 6.75
N ILE A 126 -31.20 5.77 5.79
CA ILE A 126 -30.18 6.84 5.79
C ILE A 126 -30.50 7.86 4.71
N LYS A 127 -30.10 9.12 4.92
CA LYS A 127 -30.23 10.14 3.87
C LYS A 127 -29.35 9.80 2.67
N GLN A 128 -29.78 10.26 1.50
CA GLN A 128 -28.98 10.13 0.30
C GLN A 128 -27.66 10.91 0.47
N PRO A 129 -26.49 10.28 0.22
CA PRO A 129 -25.23 11.00 0.27
C PRO A 129 -25.16 12.05 -0.84
N ARG A 130 -24.38 13.12 -0.61
CA ARG A 130 -24.06 14.09 -1.66
C ARG A 130 -23.12 13.43 -2.67
N ILE A 131 -23.47 13.50 -3.94
CA ILE A 131 -22.75 12.81 -5.01
C ILE A 131 -21.87 13.82 -5.73
N GLY A 132 -20.56 13.56 -5.76
CA GLY A 132 -19.56 14.36 -6.46
C GLY A 132 -18.97 13.61 -7.64
N ILE A 133 -18.74 14.29 -8.76
CA ILE A 133 -18.02 13.77 -9.92
C ILE A 133 -16.80 14.65 -10.19
N ILE A 134 -15.62 14.06 -10.15
CA ILE A 134 -14.36 14.70 -10.54
C ILE A 134 -14.13 14.49 -12.03
N ASP A 135 -13.79 15.56 -12.74
CA ASP A 135 -13.49 15.56 -14.17
C ASP A 135 -12.05 15.05 -14.44
N ASP A 136 -11.80 13.79 -14.10
CA ASP A 136 -10.52 13.09 -14.26
C ASP A 136 -10.79 11.66 -14.78
N GLN A 137 -9.98 11.23 -15.74
CA GLN A 137 -10.13 9.92 -16.38
C GLN A 137 -9.50 8.78 -15.59
N ASN A 138 -8.71 9.05 -14.55
CA ASN A 138 -8.21 8.00 -13.66
C ASN A 138 -9.38 7.45 -12.85
N PRO A 139 -9.80 6.18 -13.03
CA PRO A 139 -10.97 5.63 -12.36
C PRO A 139 -10.70 5.49 -10.86
N THR A 140 -11.52 6.16 -10.04
CA THR A 140 -11.46 6.08 -8.58
C THR A 140 -12.82 6.46 -7.98
N ALA A 141 -13.14 5.87 -6.84
CA ALA A 141 -14.28 6.20 -6.01
C ALA A 141 -13.80 6.26 -4.56
N PHE A 142 -14.37 7.16 -3.77
CA PHE A 142 -14.15 7.20 -2.34
C PHE A 142 -15.31 7.93 -1.64
N THR A 143 -15.43 7.68 -0.35
CA THR A 143 -16.41 8.33 0.51
C THR A 143 -15.76 9.04 1.68
N TYR A 144 -16.43 10.08 2.18
CA TYR A 144 -16.02 10.76 3.40
C TYR A 144 -17.21 11.40 4.12
N GLY A 145 -17.10 11.53 5.44
CA GLY A 145 -18.15 12.12 6.26
C GLY A 145 -17.88 11.91 7.75
N ALA A 146 -18.76 12.47 8.58
CA ALA A 146 -18.77 12.22 10.02
C ALA A 146 -19.91 11.26 10.40
N LEU A 147 -21.10 11.46 9.84
CA LEU A 147 -22.29 10.64 10.05
C LEU A 147 -22.82 10.13 8.70
N PRO A 148 -23.49 8.96 8.66
CA PRO A 148 -24.07 8.43 7.42
C PRO A 148 -24.99 9.43 6.71
N ASP A 149 -25.81 10.15 7.48
CA ASP A 149 -26.75 11.15 6.98
C ASP A 149 -26.10 12.42 6.44
N SER A 150 -24.78 12.54 6.61
CA SER A 150 -23.96 13.65 6.12
C SER A 150 -22.86 13.15 5.18
N ALA A 151 -22.92 11.92 4.67
CA ALA A 151 -21.86 11.38 3.85
C ALA A 151 -21.78 12.04 2.47
N ARG A 152 -20.56 12.13 1.94
CA ARG A 152 -20.26 12.45 0.55
C ARG A 152 -19.72 11.19 -0.11
N LEU A 153 -20.14 10.96 -1.36
CA LEU A 153 -19.61 9.91 -2.22
C LEU A 153 -19.11 10.57 -3.49
N VAL A 154 -17.81 10.48 -3.73
CA VAL A 154 -17.14 11.12 -4.86
C VAL A 154 -16.57 10.06 -5.77
N VAL A 155 -16.83 10.21 -7.07
CA VAL A 155 -16.30 9.35 -8.12
C VAL A 155 -15.58 10.18 -9.18
N SER A 156 -14.70 9.58 -9.95
CA SER A 156 -14.11 10.21 -11.13
C SER A 156 -14.88 9.86 -12.41
N ALA A 157 -14.79 10.74 -13.41
CA ALA A 157 -15.33 10.51 -14.76
C ALA A 157 -14.75 9.24 -15.42
N GLY A 158 -13.54 8.86 -15.03
CA GLY A 158 -12.90 7.61 -15.42
C GLY A 158 -13.72 6.35 -15.14
N LEU A 159 -14.49 6.31 -14.04
CA LEU A 159 -15.36 5.14 -13.78
C LEU A 159 -16.35 4.92 -14.92
N PHE A 160 -17.03 5.97 -15.37
CA PHE A 160 -18.00 5.90 -16.47
C PHE A 160 -17.34 5.70 -17.84
N THR A 161 -16.01 5.87 -17.94
CA THR A 161 -15.24 5.63 -19.16
C THR A 161 -14.81 4.17 -19.28
N TYR A 162 -14.40 3.56 -18.16
CA TYR A 162 -13.77 2.24 -18.14
C TYR A 162 -14.70 1.11 -17.69
N LEU A 163 -15.76 1.42 -16.97
CA LEU A 163 -16.68 0.44 -16.39
C LEU A 163 -18.04 0.46 -17.07
N ASP A 164 -18.68 -0.70 -17.09
CA ASP A 164 -20.08 -0.84 -17.49
C ASP A 164 -21.02 -0.40 -16.36
N ASP A 165 -22.28 -0.10 -16.69
CA ASP A 165 -23.23 0.46 -15.72
C ASP A 165 -23.43 -0.43 -14.47
N ASP A 166 -23.44 -1.74 -14.65
CA ASP A 166 -23.56 -2.71 -13.56
C ASP A 166 -22.30 -2.75 -12.67
N GLU A 167 -21.12 -2.59 -13.27
CA GLU A 167 -19.84 -2.51 -12.58
C GLU A 167 -19.74 -1.20 -11.78
N VAL A 168 -20.12 -0.05 -12.37
CA VAL A 168 -20.21 1.23 -11.67
C VAL A 168 -21.17 1.12 -10.48
N ALA A 169 -22.33 0.50 -10.66
CA ALA A 169 -23.29 0.30 -9.58
C ALA A 169 -22.73 -0.52 -8.41
N THR A 170 -21.90 -1.53 -8.67
CA THR A 170 -21.20 -2.26 -7.59
C THR A 170 -20.15 -1.42 -6.87
N VAL A 171 -19.46 -0.51 -7.57
CA VAL A 171 -18.52 0.44 -6.94
C VAL A 171 -19.28 1.39 -6.02
N TYR A 172 -20.41 1.95 -6.47
CA TYR A 172 -21.28 2.75 -5.60
C TYR A 172 -21.81 1.94 -4.41
N ALA A 173 -22.19 0.68 -4.62
CA ALA A 173 -22.63 -0.20 -3.53
C ALA A 173 -21.52 -0.42 -2.49
N HIS A 174 -20.29 -0.65 -2.93
CA HIS A 174 -19.11 -0.79 -2.07
C HIS A 174 -18.91 0.46 -1.21
N GLU A 175 -18.88 1.63 -1.83
CA GLU A 175 -18.75 2.91 -1.16
C GLU A 175 -19.89 3.21 -0.17
N LEU A 176 -21.13 2.86 -0.52
CA LEU A 176 -22.27 2.92 0.40
C LEU A 176 -22.09 1.98 1.59
N GLY A 177 -21.40 0.86 1.42
CA GLY A 177 -21.02 -0.04 2.50
C GLY A 177 -20.21 0.66 3.59
N HIS A 178 -19.22 1.49 3.22
CA HIS A 178 -18.45 2.27 4.20
C HIS A 178 -19.33 3.28 4.96
N ILE A 179 -20.30 3.88 4.28
CA ILE A 179 -21.25 4.82 4.88
C ILE A 179 -22.16 4.09 5.88
N VAL A 180 -22.76 2.97 5.45
CA VAL A 180 -23.70 2.17 6.25
C VAL A 180 -23.02 1.59 7.48
N HIS A 181 -21.75 1.18 7.37
CA HIS A 181 -21.03 0.56 8.47
C HIS A 181 -20.21 1.55 9.32
N TRP A 182 -20.34 2.86 9.12
CA TRP A 182 -19.71 3.92 9.92
C TRP A 182 -18.18 3.90 9.91
N ASP A 183 -17.58 3.56 8.77
CA ASP A 183 -16.13 3.35 8.64
C ASP A 183 -15.33 4.58 9.07
N PHE A 184 -15.79 5.79 8.75
CA PHE A 184 -15.13 7.04 9.15
C PHE A 184 -14.99 7.14 10.68
N ALA A 185 -16.05 6.83 11.41
CA ALA A 185 -16.07 6.89 12.88
C ALA A 185 -15.20 5.78 13.49
N VAL A 186 -15.34 4.55 12.97
CA VAL A 186 -14.57 3.38 13.41
C VAL A 186 -13.07 3.62 13.23
N MET A 187 -12.66 4.06 12.05
CA MET A 187 -11.26 4.30 11.71
C MET A 187 -10.69 5.49 12.48
N THR A 188 -11.47 6.56 12.68
CA THR A 188 -11.04 7.74 13.45
C THR A 188 -10.86 7.43 14.94
N MET A 189 -11.76 6.60 15.51
CA MET A 189 -11.62 6.14 16.88
C MET A 189 -10.37 5.28 17.05
N ALA A 190 -10.16 4.30 16.15
CA ALA A 190 -8.97 3.45 16.17
C ALA A 190 -7.67 4.26 16.01
N SER A 191 -7.63 5.24 15.08
CA SER A 191 -6.47 6.10 14.88
C SER A 191 -6.21 7.00 16.09
N THR A 192 -7.26 7.48 16.77
CA THR A 192 -7.14 8.28 17.99
C THR A 192 -6.46 7.50 19.11
N LEU A 193 -6.80 6.22 19.29
CA LEU A 193 -6.15 5.38 20.31
C LEU A 193 -4.64 5.23 20.04
N ILE A 194 -4.26 5.08 18.78
CA ILE A 194 -2.86 4.98 18.36
C ILE A 194 -2.12 6.30 18.58
N GLN A 195 -2.74 7.42 18.23
CA GLN A 195 -2.21 8.76 18.46
C GLN A 195 -1.98 9.02 19.95
N ILE A 196 -2.90 8.58 20.82
CA ILE A 196 -2.73 8.66 22.29
C ILE A 196 -1.46 7.92 22.73
N MET A 197 -1.18 6.74 22.18
CA MET A 197 0.04 5.98 22.52
C MET A 197 1.31 6.74 22.15
N TYR A 198 1.31 7.38 20.98
CA TYR A 198 2.42 8.22 20.54
C TYR A 198 2.60 9.48 21.39
N LEU A 199 1.50 10.10 21.80
CA LEU A 199 1.53 11.25 22.70
C LEU A 199 2.05 10.87 24.09
N ILE A 200 1.69 9.70 24.60
CA ILE A 200 2.25 9.17 25.85
C ILE A 200 3.76 8.94 25.68
N TYR A 201 4.20 8.37 24.54
CA TYR A 201 5.63 8.23 24.25
C TYR A 201 6.37 9.57 24.32
N ILE A 202 5.90 10.59 23.60
CA ILE A 202 6.55 11.92 23.59
C ILE A 202 6.49 12.55 24.98
N GLY A 203 5.32 12.56 25.60
CA GLY A 203 5.09 13.20 26.90
C GLY A 203 5.94 12.59 28.01
N VAL A 204 5.96 11.26 28.12
CA VAL A 204 6.77 10.54 29.12
C VAL A 204 8.25 10.74 28.85
N ARG A 205 8.69 10.70 27.58
CA ARG A 205 10.09 10.95 27.24
C ARG A 205 10.54 12.34 27.63
N GLU A 206 9.73 13.37 27.39
CA GLU A 206 10.06 14.76 27.72
C GLU A 206 10.03 15.02 29.23
N VAL A 207 9.08 14.42 29.94
CA VAL A 207 9.00 14.49 31.40
C VAL A 207 10.16 13.73 32.05
N GLY A 208 10.48 12.53 31.58
CA GLY A 208 11.54 11.67 32.11
C GLY A 208 12.89 12.37 32.19
N ARG A 209 13.23 13.18 31.18
CA ARG A 209 14.48 13.97 31.13
C ARG A 209 14.61 15.04 32.23
N LYS A 210 13.53 15.33 32.96
CA LYS A 210 13.49 16.34 34.03
C LYS A 210 13.39 15.72 35.43
N LEU A 211 13.35 14.39 35.51
CA LEU A 211 13.24 13.65 36.77
C LEU A 211 14.62 13.22 37.29
N ASP A 212 14.64 12.68 38.51
CA ASP A 212 15.81 12.01 39.08
C ASP A 212 16.11 10.68 38.37
N ASP A 213 17.36 10.23 38.40
CA ASP A 213 17.87 9.09 37.61
C ASP A 213 17.00 7.82 37.68
N LYS A 214 16.46 7.53 38.87
CA LYS A 214 15.61 6.35 39.08
C LYS A 214 14.25 6.48 38.37
N ALA A 215 13.65 7.66 38.42
CA ALA A 215 12.37 7.93 37.76
C ALA A 215 12.56 8.21 36.26
N GLU A 216 13.70 8.76 35.83
CA GLU A 216 14.06 8.88 34.42
C GLU A 216 14.16 7.48 33.77
N SER A 217 14.86 6.55 34.41
CA SER A 217 14.98 5.17 33.91
C SER A 217 13.60 4.49 33.80
N ALA A 218 12.74 4.66 34.80
CA ALA A 218 11.39 4.12 34.77
C ALA A 218 10.53 4.77 33.67
N ALA A 219 10.64 6.10 33.49
CA ALA A 219 9.98 6.83 32.41
C ALA A 219 10.46 6.37 31.03
N ALA A 220 11.76 6.08 30.87
CA ALA A 220 12.31 5.56 29.61
C ALA A 220 11.69 4.21 29.24
N VAL A 221 11.48 3.31 30.21
CA VAL A 221 10.80 2.02 29.99
C VAL A 221 9.34 2.23 29.56
N VAL A 222 8.62 3.13 30.21
CA VAL A 222 7.22 3.45 29.84
C VAL A 222 7.15 4.08 28.46
N ALA A 223 8.03 5.03 28.14
CA ALA A 223 8.11 5.65 26.82
C ALA A 223 8.40 4.60 25.74
N MET A 224 9.37 3.71 25.96
CA MET A 224 9.67 2.62 25.02
C MET A 224 8.45 1.71 24.82
N THR A 225 7.77 1.35 25.91
CA THR A 225 6.54 0.53 25.86
C THR A 225 5.44 1.23 25.07
N ALA A 226 5.21 2.52 25.30
CA ALA A 226 4.26 3.35 24.56
C ALA A 226 4.58 3.40 23.07
N TYR A 227 5.86 3.52 22.71
CA TYR A 227 6.30 3.52 21.32
C TYR A 227 6.08 2.16 20.65
N VAL A 228 6.41 1.06 21.34
CA VAL A 228 6.12 -0.30 20.84
C VAL A 228 4.62 -0.48 20.62
N PHE A 229 3.79 -0.02 21.56
CA PHE A 229 2.34 -0.07 21.41
C PHE A 229 1.82 0.82 20.27
N TYR A 230 2.40 2.00 20.03
CA TYR A 230 2.11 2.81 18.85
C TYR A 230 2.42 2.06 17.55
N LEU A 231 3.57 1.38 17.47
CA LEU A 231 3.95 0.58 16.30
C LEU A 231 2.98 -0.58 16.07
N VAL A 232 2.70 -1.38 17.11
CA VAL A 232 1.74 -2.49 17.04
C VAL A 232 0.35 -1.98 16.68
N GLY A 233 -0.08 -0.88 17.31
CA GLY A 233 -1.37 -0.24 17.05
C GLY A 233 -1.51 0.22 15.60
N THR A 234 -0.44 0.74 14.99
CA THR A 234 -0.43 1.12 13.57
C THR A 234 -0.73 -0.09 12.67
N TYR A 235 -0.12 -1.25 12.93
CA TYR A 235 -0.42 -2.47 12.16
C TYR A 235 -1.84 -3.00 12.42
N LEU A 236 -2.36 -2.85 13.64
CA LEU A 236 -3.75 -3.15 13.96
C LEU A 236 -4.73 -2.25 13.20
N LEU A 237 -4.43 -0.95 13.06
CA LEU A 237 -5.23 -0.03 12.25
C LEU A 237 -5.23 -0.40 10.78
N LEU A 238 -4.07 -0.76 10.23
CA LEU A 238 -3.97 -1.21 8.84
C LEU A 238 -4.74 -2.53 8.63
N TYR A 239 -4.68 -3.44 9.60
CA TYR A 239 -5.51 -4.66 9.59
C TYR A 239 -7.01 -4.33 9.63
N LEU A 240 -7.42 -3.38 10.47
CA LEU A 240 -8.81 -2.93 10.54
C LEU A 240 -9.25 -2.34 9.19
N SER A 241 -8.44 -1.47 8.58
CA SER A 241 -8.66 -0.90 7.24
C SER A 241 -8.92 -1.99 6.20
N ARG A 242 -8.02 -2.99 6.11
CA ARG A 242 -8.19 -4.11 5.16
C ARG A 242 -9.44 -4.93 5.45
N THR A 243 -9.79 -5.10 6.72
CA THR A 243 -11.01 -5.81 7.11
C THR A 243 -12.24 -5.04 6.62
N ARG A 244 -12.25 -3.70 6.72
CA ARG A 244 -13.33 -2.82 6.23
C ARG A 244 -13.56 -2.92 4.73
N GLU A 245 -12.51 -3.06 3.93
CA GLU A 245 -12.64 -3.31 2.49
C GLU A 245 -13.43 -4.60 2.19
N TYR A 246 -13.14 -5.69 2.90
CA TYR A 246 -13.89 -6.94 2.73
C TYR A 246 -15.38 -6.82 3.14
N PHE A 247 -15.69 -5.96 4.12
CA PHE A 247 -17.08 -5.66 4.49
C PHE A 247 -17.81 -4.88 3.40
N ALA A 248 -17.14 -3.88 2.81
CA ALA A 248 -17.70 -3.11 1.72
C ALA A 248 -17.89 -3.99 0.47
N ASP A 249 -16.94 -4.90 0.16
CA ASP A 249 -17.08 -5.90 -0.91
C ASP A 249 -18.26 -6.84 -0.70
N HIS A 250 -18.42 -7.36 0.51
CA HIS A 250 -19.53 -8.22 0.88
C HIS A 250 -20.88 -7.48 0.78
N PHE A 251 -20.94 -6.26 1.32
CA PHE A 251 -22.14 -5.43 1.24
C PHE A 251 -22.54 -5.12 -0.20
N ALA A 252 -21.57 -4.83 -1.07
CA ALA A 252 -21.80 -4.64 -2.49
C ALA A 252 -22.34 -5.92 -3.15
N ALA A 253 -21.76 -7.07 -2.85
CA ALA A 253 -22.21 -8.36 -3.35
C ALA A 253 -23.66 -8.69 -2.93
N GLU A 254 -24.02 -8.50 -1.66
CA GLU A 254 -25.38 -8.75 -1.15
C GLU A 254 -26.40 -7.76 -1.74
N THR A 255 -26.04 -6.47 -1.78
CA THR A 255 -26.95 -5.40 -2.20
C THR A 255 -27.26 -5.47 -3.69
N THR A 256 -26.24 -5.74 -4.51
CA THR A 256 -26.38 -5.79 -5.97
C THR A 256 -26.74 -7.19 -6.48
N GLY A 257 -26.47 -8.24 -5.69
CA GLY A 257 -26.57 -9.62 -6.15
C GLY A 257 -25.58 -9.94 -7.29
N ASN A 258 -24.52 -9.14 -7.45
CA ASN A 258 -23.58 -9.23 -8.58
C ASN A 258 -22.10 -9.09 -8.13
N PRO A 259 -21.56 -10.03 -7.37
CA PRO A 259 -20.14 -10.04 -6.98
C PRO A 259 -19.17 -10.14 -8.17
N ASN A 260 -19.60 -10.73 -9.29
CA ASN A 260 -18.81 -10.79 -10.52
C ASN A 260 -18.56 -9.39 -11.09
N ALA A 261 -19.59 -8.52 -11.12
CA ALA A 261 -19.41 -7.13 -11.58
C ALA A 261 -18.42 -6.34 -10.72
N LEU A 262 -18.40 -6.54 -9.40
CA LEU A 262 -17.38 -5.89 -8.57
C LEU A 262 -15.97 -6.43 -8.87
N SER A 263 -15.85 -7.73 -9.15
CA SER A 263 -14.57 -8.33 -9.54
C SER A 263 -14.07 -7.75 -10.86
N ARG A 264 -14.95 -7.62 -11.86
CA ARG A 264 -14.63 -6.93 -13.13
C ARG A 264 -14.27 -5.48 -12.90
N ALA A 265 -15.02 -4.77 -12.06
CA ALA A 265 -14.78 -3.38 -11.72
C ALA A 265 -13.37 -3.19 -11.15
N LEU A 266 -12.93 -4.01 -10.18
CA LEU A 266 -11.59 -3.91 -9.60
C LEU A 266 -10.49 -4.12 -10.66
N VAL A 267 -10.66 -5.08 -11.57
CA VAL A 267 -9.70 -5.35 -12.64
C VAL A 267 -9.68 -4.23 -13.68
N LYS A 268 -10.84 -3.71 -14.08
CA LYS A 268 -10.96 -2.62 -15.05
C LYS A 268 -10.56 -1.26 -14.47
N ILE A 269 -10.74 -1.01 -13.16
CA ILE A 269 -10.18 0.15 -12.46
C ILE A 269 -8.65 0.09 -12.51
N ALA A 270 -8.06 -1.07 -12.19
CA ALA A 270 -6.61 -1.26 -12.31
C ALA A 270 -6.11 -0.99 -13.74
N TYR A 271 -6.86 -1.46 -14.75
CA TYR A 271 -6.59 -1.19 -16.16
C TYR A 271 -6.70 0.30 -16.51
N GLY A 272 -7.76 0.99 -16.11
CA GLY A 272 -7.91 2.42 -16.39
C GLY A 272 -6.86 3.29 -15.69
N ILE A 273 -6.47 2.97 -14.45
CA ILE A 273 -5.33 3.62 -13.77
C ILE A 273 -4.05 3.40 -14.57
N LEU A 274 -3.83 2.19 -15.09
CA LEU A 274 -2.69 1.88 -15.93
C LEU A 274 -2.72 2.71 -17.23
N GLU A 275 -3.81 2.68 -17.98
CA GLU A 275 -3.95 3.39 -19.27
C GLU A 275 -3.77 4.90 -19.12
N GLU A 276 -4.37 5.53 -18.10
CA GLU A 276 -4.17 6.96 -17.85
C GLU A 276 -2.73 7.27 -17.41
N SER A 277 -2.11 6.37 -16.64
CA SER A 277 -0.70 6.46 -16.28
C SER A 277 0.24 6.32 -17.49
N GLU A 278 -0.19 5.66 -18.57
CA GLU A 278 0.56 5.54 -19.82
C GLU A 278 0.42 6.77 -20.72
N LYS A 279 -0.78 7.36 -20.76
CA LYS A 279 -1.04 8.62 -21.50
C LYS A 279 -0.36 9.80 -20.83
N ALA A 280 -0.26 9.79 -19.50
CA ALA A 280 0.30 10.87 -18.72
C ALA A 280 1.83 10.78 -18.58
N LYS A 281 2.52 11.89 -18.88
CA LYS A 281 3.98 12.01 -18.67
C LYS A 281 4.35 12.07 -17.18
N GLU A 282 3.47 12.67 -16.40
CA GLU A 282 3.56 12.82 -14.94
C GLU A 282 2.47 11.96 -14.29
N PRO A 283 2.71 11.34 -13.12
CA PRO A 283 1.66 10.55 -12.47
C PRO A 283 0.53 11.41 -11.86
N SER A 284 -0.66 10.81 -11.74
CA SER A 284 -1.88 11.50 -11.34
C SER A 284 -1.86 11.96 -9.87
N ARG A 285 -2.11 13.26 -9.66
CA ARG A 285 -2.25 13.85 -8.32
C ARG A 285 -3.48 13.32 -7.59
N LEU A 286 -4.59 13.12 -8.31
CA LEU A 286 -5.82 12.58 -7.76
C LEU A 286 -5.58 11.20 -7.16
N ILE A 287 -4.98 10.30 -7.94
CA ILE A 287 -4.72 8.92 -7.50
C ILE A 287 -3.76 8.87 -6.31
N GLN A 288 -2.74 9.72 -6.28
CA GLN A 288 -1.84 9.79 -5.13
C GLN A 288 -2.51 10.38 -3.88
N GLY A 289 -3.24 11.48 -4.04
CA GLY A 289 -3.90 12.18 -2.94
C GLY A 289 -5.08 11.41 -2.35
N THR A 290 -5.71 10.53 -3.13
CA THR A 290 -6.85 9.71 -2.71
C THR A 290 -6.49 8.25 -2.44
N ARG A 291 -5.20 7.87 -2.51
CA ARG A 291 -4.76 6.47 -2.38
C ARG A 291 -5.25 5.75 -1.13
N ALA A 292 -5.35 6.44 0.00
CA ALA A 292 -5.78 5.84 1.26
C ALA A 292 -7.31 5.69 1.39
N LEU A 293 -8.08 6.39 0.54
CA LEU A 293 -9.54 6.42 0.56
C LEU A 293 -10.16 5.73 -0.66
N GLY A 294 -9.40 5.61 -1.74
CA GLY A 294 -9.89 5.10 -3.01
C GLY A 294 -10.10 3.59 -2.98
N ILE A 295 -11.16 3.10 -3.63
CA ILE A 295 -11.53 1.69 -3.76
C ILE A 295 -10.40 0.73 -4.20
N TYR A 296 -9.32 1.25 -4.80
CA TYR A 296 -8.21 0.45 -5.31
C TYR A 296 -6.84 1.06 -4.98
N ASP A 297 -5.90 0.27 -4.45
CA ASP A 297 -4.51 0.73 -4.27
C ASP A 297 -3.80 0.81 -5.63
N ALA A 298 -3.58 2.04 -6.11
CA ALA A 298 -2.90 2.32 -7.36
C ALA A 298 -1.53 1.64 -7.52
N LYS A 299 -0.83 1.30 -6.43
CA LYS A 299 0.43 0.53 -6.53
C LYS A 299 0.21 -0.86 -7.12
N ALA A 300 -0.90 -1.52 -6.80
CA ALA A 300 -1.23 -2.84 -7.31
C ALA A 300 -1.70 -2.79 -8.78
N ALA A 301 -2.09 -1.61 -9.29
CA ALA A 301 -2.77 -1.45 -10.57
C ALA A 301 -1.89 -1.90 -11.74
N VAL A 302 -0.57 -1.68 -11.66
CA VAL A 302 0.37 -2.07 -12.72
C VAL A 302 0.28 -3.57 -13.02
N SER A 303 0.15 -4.41 -11.99
CA SER A 303 0.14 -5.86 -12.19
C SER A 303 -1.18 -6.38 -12.73
N THR A 304 -2.30 -6.00 -12.10
CA THR A 304 -3.64 -6.43 -12.52
C THR A 304 -4.06 -5.78 -13.83
N GLY A 305 -3.81 -4.48 -14.00
CA GLY A 305 -4.14 -3.74 -15.22
C GLY A 305 -3.37 -4.26 -16.44
N SER A 306 -2.07 -4.59 -16.28
CA SER A 306 -1.29 -5.18 -17.38
C SER A 306 -1.85 -6.54 -17.77
N SER A 307 -2.29 -7.34 -16.79
CA SER A 307 -2.84 -8.66 -17.06
C SER A 307 -4.13 -8.62 -17.88
N TYR A 308 -5.01 -7.68 -17.55
CA TYR A 308 -6.26 -7.46 -18.28
C TYR A 308 -6.01 -6.95 -19.70
N ARG A 309 -5.02 -6.06 -19.87
CA ARG A 309 -4.68 -5.48 -21.17
C ARG A 309 -4.24 -6.52 -22.20
N ILE A 310 -3.48 -7.54 -21.79
CA ILE A 310 -3.03 -8.62 -22.68
C ILE A 310 -4.17 -9.58 -23.00
N SER A 311 -5.04 -9.80 -22.01
CA SER A 311 -6.07 -10.82 -22.09
C SER A 311 -7.25 -10.47 -21.19
N SER A 312 -8.42 -10.28 -21.80
CA SER A 312 -9.70 -10.31 -21.09
C SER A 312 -10.10 -11.70 -20.61
N GLN A 313 -9.40 -12.76 -21.02
CA GLN A 313 -9.69 -14.10 -20.51
C GLN A 313 -9.38 -14.13 -19.01
N PRO A 314 -10.39 -14.37 -18.15
CA PRO A 314 -10.23 -14.31 -16.70
C PRO A 314 -9.16 -15.26 -16.16
N GLU A 315 -8.97 -16.41 -16.82
CA GLU A 315 -7.94 -17.41 -16.48
C GLU A 315 -6.52 -16.84 -16.49
N LYS A 316 -6.20 -16.01 -17.49
CA LYS A 316 -4.87 -15.42 -17.65
C LYS A 316 -4.64 -14.25 -16.68
N VAL A 317 -5.70 -13.49 -16.38
CA VAL A 317 -5.69 -12.46 -15.34
C VAL A 317 -5.45 -13.10 -13.97
N GLY A 318 -6.13 -14.22 -13.69
CA GLY A 318 -6.04 -14.96 -12.44
C GLY A 318 -4.63 -15.44 -12.08
N ARG A 319 -3.78 -15.71 -13.08
CA ARG A 319 -2.41 -16.19 -12.84
C ARG A 319 -1.53 -15.17 -12.11
N VAL A 320 -1.72 -13.88 -12.35
CA VAL A 320 -0.98 -12.82 -11.63
C VAL A 320 -1.32 -12.82 -10.14
N PHE A 321 -2.52 -13.29 -9.77
CA PHE A 321 -2.95 -13.42 -8.38
C PHE A 321 -2.34 -14.61 -7.64
N LEU A 322 -1.62 -15.52 -8.31
CA LEU A 322 -0.90 -16.59 -7.62
C LEU A 322 0.11 -16.04 -6.60
N TRP A 323 0.80 -14.95 -6.95
CA TRP A 323 1.71 -14.27 -6.04
C TRP A 323 0.96 -13.69 -4.83
N ASP A 324 -0.17 -13.01 -5.06
CA ASP A 324 -0.99 -12.41 -3.99
C ASP A 324 -1.53 -13.45 -3.00
N LEU A 325 -1.84 -14.66 -3.50
CA LEU A 325 -2.49 -15.73 -2.74
C LEU A 325 -1.50 -16.68 -2.04
N PHE A 326 -0.35 -16.98 -2.64
CA PHE A 326 0.54 -18.06 -2.19
C PHE A 326 1.96 -17.62 -1.81
N ASN A 327 2.44 -16.46 -2.29
CA ASN A 327 3.79 -16.02 -1.96
C ASN A 327 3.83 -15.40 -0.54
N PRO A 328 4.75 -15.82 0.35
CA PRO A 328 4.84 -15.26 1.70
C PRO A 328 5.19 -13.77 1.73
N TRP A 329 5.85 -13.24 0.69
CA TRP A 329 6.07 -11.80 0.54
C TRP A 329 4.77 -11.03 0.33
N GLY A 330 3.76 -11.63 -0.31
CA GLY A 330 2.44 -11.01 -0.46
C GLY A 330 1.82 -10.74 0.91
N TRP A 331 1.83 -11.72 1.81
CA TRP A 331 1.38 -11.54 3.19
C TRP A 331 2.21 -10.50 3.95
N TRP A 332 3.55 -10.58 3.88
CA TRP A 332 4.42 -9.65 4.60
C TRP A 332 4.24 -8.19 4.15
N LEU A 333 4.16 -7.94 2.84
CA LEU A 333 4.00 -6.60 2.29
C LEU A 333 2.58 -6.05 2.48
N GLU A 334 1.57 -6.93 2.55
CA GLU A 334 0.19 -6.53 2.86
C GLU A 334 0.03 -5.97 4.28
N LEU A 335 0.86 -6.38 5.25
CA LEU A 335 0.81 -5.85 6.63
C LEU A 335 0.87 -4.31 6.67
N SER A 336 1.67 -3.72 5.78
CA SER A 336 1.87 -2.27 5.65
C SER A 336 0.95 -1.61 4.62
N SER A 337 -0.11 -2.29 4.17
CA SER A 337 -1.05 -1.81 3.14
C SER A 337 -2.42 -1.47 3.74
N THR A 338 -3.07 -0.41 3.24
CA THR A 338 -4.44 -0.03 3.68
C THR A 338 -5.52 -0.90 3.04
N HIS A 339 -5.23 -1.44 1.84
CA HIS A 339 -6.11 -2.31 1.08
C HIS A 339 -5.60 -3.76 1.09
N PRO A 340 -6.49 -4.76 1.08
CA PRO A 340 -6.10 -6.12 0.80
C PRO A 340 -5.57 -6.26 -0.63
N LEU A 341 -4.76 -7.28 -0.88
CA LEU A 341 -4.29 -7.57 -2.23
C LEU A 341 -5.46 -7.91 -3.16
N THR A 342 -5.40 -7.42 -4.40
CA THR A 342 -6.48 -7.56 -5.39
C THR A 342 -6.89 -9.01 -5.60
N GLY A 343 -5.93 -9.93 -5.72
CA GLY A 343 -6.23 -11.36 -5.87
C GLY A 343 -7.04 -11.96 -4.72
N LYS A 344 -6.86 -11.46 -3.49
CA LYS A 344 -7.63 -11.92 -2.32
C LYS A 344 -9.06 -11.39 -2.34
N ARG A 345 -9.26 -10.14 -2.76
CA ARG A 345 -10.62 -9.55 -2.93
C ARG A 345 -11.39 -10.25 -4.04
N VAL A 346 -10.77 -10.46 -5.20
CA VAL A 346 -11.38 -11.20 -6.32
C VAL A 346 -11.73 -12.63 -5.90
N ARG A 347 -10.87 -13.31 -5.13
CA ARG A 347 -11.18 -14.63 -4.55
C ARG A 347 -12.38 -14.59 -3.59
N ALA A 348 -12.48 -13.58 -2.73
CA ALA A 348 -13.60 -13.46 -1.81
C ALA A 348 -14.92 -13.25 -2.57
N LEU A 349 -14.92 -12.37 -3.57
CA LEU A 349 -16.08 -12.11 -4.44
C LEU A 349 -16.47 -13.34 -5.26
N SER A 350 -15.48 -14.08 -5.77
CA SER A 350 -15.66 -15.39 -6.40
C SER A 350 -16.44 -16.36 -5.48
N ASN A 351 -16.05 -16.47 -4.21
CA ASN A 351 -16.80 -17.32 -3.26
C ASN A 351 -18.24 -16.83 -3.04
N TYR A 352 -18.50 -15.52 -3.11
CA TYR A 352 -19.86 -14.99 -3.02
C TYR A 352 -20.68 -15.30 -4.28
N ALA A 353 -20.08 -15.26 -5.47
CA ALA A 353 -20.73 -15.66 -6.70
C ALA A 353 -21.17 -17.13 -6.63
N GLU A 354 -20.27 -18.01 -6.16
CA GLU A 354 -20.57 -19.45 -5.97
C GLU A 354 -21.72 -19.66 -4.98
N GLN A 355 -21.74 -18.93 -3.85
CA GLN A 355 -22.83 -19.01 -2.87
C GLN A 355 -24.19 -18.54 -3.41
N LEU A 356 -24.19 -17.59 -4.34
CA LEU A 356 -25.39 -17.13 -5.03
C LEU A 356 -25.80 -18.04 -6.20
N GLY A 357 -25.06 -19.13 -6.44
CA GLY A 357 -25.30 -20.05 -7.56
C GLY A 357 -25.05 -19.39 -8.92
N LEU A 358 -24.18 -18.37 -8.97
CA LEU A 358 -23.82 -17.68 -10.21
C LEU A 358 -22.63 -18.37 -10.89
N ASP A 359 -22.60 -18.27 -12.21
CA ASP A 359 -21.42 -18.65 -12.97
C ASP A 359 -20.22 -17.78 -12.54
N MET A 360 -19.08 -18.42 -12.40
CA MET A 360 -17.84 -17.81 -11.95
C MET A 360 -17.12 -17.20 -13.15
N GLU A 361 -17.00 -15.88 -13.19
CA GLU A 361 -16.28 -15.24 -14.31
C GLU A 361 -14.77 -15.36 -14.15
N PHE A 362 -14.25 -15.09 -12.95
CA PHE A 362 -12.86 -15.38 -12.62
C PHE A 362 -12.78 -16.79 -12.06
N ASP A 363 -12.23 -17.74 -12.83
CA ASP A 363 -11.99 -19.12 -12.37
C ASP A 363 -10.84 -19.17 -11.34
N MET A 364 -11.14 -18.68 -10.14
CA MET A 364 -10.24 -18.72 -9.00
C MET A 364 -10.06 -20.16 -8.50
N GLY A 365 -10.95 -21.09 -8.84
CA GLY A 365 -10.81 -22.52 -8.54
C GLY A 365 -9.56 -23.10 -9.21
N ARG A 366 -9.39 -22.84 -10.51
CA ARG A 366 -8.19 -23.26 -11.25
C ARG A 366 -6.92 -22.57 -10.75
N VAL A 367 -6.98 -21.26 -10.45
CA VAL A 367 -5.84 -20.52 -9.88
C VAL A 367 -5.41 -21.13 -8.54
N ILE A 368 -6.37 -21.47 -7.68
CA ILE A 368 -6.09 -22.13 -6.40
C ILE A 368 -5.52 -23.54 -6.63
N ALA A 369 -6.03 -24.29 -7.60
CA ALA A 369 -5.51 -25.61 -7.94
C ALA A 369 -4.05 -25.54 -8.42
N GLU A 370 -3.69 -24.59 -9.30
CA GLU A 370 -2.31 -24.33 -9.71
C GLU A 370 -1.45 -23.92 -8.51
N GLY A 371 -1.96 -23.00 -7.67
CA GLY A 371 -1.27 -22.54 -6.47
C GLY A 371 -0.96 -23.64 -5.45
N ASN A 372 -1.87 -24.60 -5.28
CA ASN A 372 -1.67 -25.76 -4.41
C ASN A 372 -0.59 -26.72 -4.92
N GLN A 373 -0.26 -26.67 -6.22
CA GLN A 373 0.84 -27.45 -6.82
C GLN A 373 2.19 -26.74 -6.73
N LEU A 374 2.24 -25.49 -6.26
CA LEU A 374 3.50 -24.76 -6.10
C LEU A 374 4.41 -25.41 -5.05
N SER A 375 5.71 -25.38 -5.30
CA SER A 375 6.70 -25.91 -4.36
C SER A 375 6.76 -25.05 -3.11
N LYS A 376 6.25 -25.57 -1.99
CA LYS A 376 6.36 -24.93 -0.68
C LYS A 376 7.82 -24.68 -0.27
N GLN A 377 8.73 -25.58 -0.64
CA GLN A 377 10.17 -25.41 -0.40
C GLN A 377 10.73 -24.18 -1.11
N ARG A 378 10.31 -23.91 -2.36
CA ARG A 378 10.74 -22.71 -3.08
C ARG A 378 10.09 -21.43 -2.54
N LEU A 379 8.83 -21.49 -2.11
CA LEU A 379 8.13 -20.34 -1.55
C LEU A 379 8.67 -19.93 -0.17
N TYR A 380 8.83 -20.90 0.74
CA TYR A 380 9.16 -20.63 2.15
C TYR A 380 10.62 -20.89 2.49
N GLY A 381 11.35 -21.68 1.70
CA GLY A 381 12.70 -22.14 2.06
C GLY A 381 13.72 -21.03 2.24
N SER A 382 13.69 -19.99 1.40
CA SER A 382 14.53 -18.79 1.58
C SER A 382 13.80 -17.62 2.23
N PHE A 383 12.49 -17.73 2.52
CA PHE A 383 11.69 -16.58 2.94
C PHE A 383 12.21 -15.97 4.25
N PHE A 384 12.48 -16.78 5.28
CA PHE A 384 12.96 -16.26 6.55
C PHE A 384 14.38 -15.66 6.45
N THR A 385 15.27 -16.29 5.69
CA THR A 385 16.61 -15.73 5.45
C THR A 385 16.54 -14.42 4.66
N ASP A 386 15.64 -14.37 3.67
CA ASP A 386 15.44 -13.18 2.85
C ASP A 386 14.77 -12.08 3.69
N LEU A 387 13.90 -12.43 4.63
CA LEU A 387 13.32 -11.47 5.57
C LEU A 387 14.38 -10.86 6.49
N LEU A 388 15.32 -11.67 7.00
CA LEU A 388 16.47 -11.17 7.77
C LEU A 388 17.31 -10.20 6.95
N PHE A 389 17.59 -10.53 5.69
CA PHE A 389 18.32 -9.63 4.79
C PHE A 389 17.52 -8.37 4.42
N TYR A 390 16.21 -8.49 4.30
CA TYR A 390 15.33 -7.36 4.03
C TYR A 390 15.36 -6.35 5.18
N CYS A 391 15.40 -6.82 6.43
CA CYS A 391 15.50 -6.02 7.65
C CYS A 391 16.95 -5.78 8.13
N ALA A 392 17.96 -6.13 7.33
CA ALA A 392 19.35 -6.21 7.79
C ALA A 392 19.90 -4.89 8.32
N GLU A 393 19.55 -3.75 7.72
CA GLU A 393 20.03 -2.44 8.15
C GLU A 393 19.55 -2.10 9.56
N PHE A 394 18.27 -2.35 9.83
CA PHE A 394 17.69 -2.12 11.15
C PHE A 394 18.28 -3.08 12.19
N LEU A 395 18.32 -4.38 11.87
CA LEU A 395 18.90 -5.40 12.76
C LEU A 395 20.37 -5.12 13.07
N ALA A 396 21.14 -4.69 12.07
CA ALA A 396 22.55 -4.38 12.24
C ALA A 396 22.79 -3.19 13.17
N ILE A 397 21.96 -2.15 13.10
CA ILE A 397 22.03 -1.02 14.03
C ILE A 397 21.70 -1.48 15.45
N VAL A 398 20.63 -2.27 15.63
CA VAL A 398 20.24 -2.78 16.96
C VAL A 398 21.31 -3.68 17.55
N VAL A 399 21.81 -4.65 16.80
CA VAL A 399 22.89 -5.54 17.22
C VAL A 399 24.15 -4.72 17.55
N GLY A 400 24.50 -3.75 16.71
CA GLY A 400 25.65 -2.91 16.96
C GLY A 400 25.50 -2.03 18.21
N LEU A 401 24.30 -1.57 18.54
CA LEU A 401 24.04 -0.83 19.79
C LEU A 401 24.16 -1.74 21.01
N ILE A 402 23.68 -2.98 20.93
CA ILE A 402 23.81 -3.97 22.02
C ILE A 402 25.28 -4.32 22.25
N VAL A 403 26.02 -4.64 21.18
CA VAL A 403 27.46 -4.93 21.26
C VAL A 403 28.22 -3.70 21.76
N GLY A 404 27.84 -2.51 21.28
CA GLY A 404 28.35 -1.23 21.75
C GLY A 404 28.18 -1.06 23.26
N ALA A 405 26.98 -1.31 23.80
CA ALA A 405 26.71 -1.22 25.22
C ALA A 405 27.58 -2.18 26.05
N ILE A 406 27.77 -3.41 25.59
CA ILE A 406 28.63 -4.41 26.25
C ILE A 406 30.10 -3.94 26.26
N LEU A 407 30.59 -3.44 25.13
CA LEU A 407 31.98 -2.95 25.02
C LEU A 407 32.21 -1.67 25.83
N ALA A 408 31.22 -0.77 25.89
CA ALA A 408 31.28 0.42 26.73
C ALA A 408 31.41 0.05 28.21
N HIS A 409 30.67 -0.97 28.66
CA HIS A 409 30.80 -1.50 30.02
C HIS A 409 32.20 -2.10 30.28
N GLY A 410 32.81 -2.69 29.25
CA GLY A 410 34.20 -3.18 29.26
C GLY A 410 35.29 -2.11 29.15
N GLY A 411 34.95 -0.81 29.24
CA GLY A 411 35.91 0.31 29.23
C GLY A 411 36.16 0.96 27.87
N MET A 412 35.42 0.58 26.82
CA MET A 412 35.50 1.27 25.53
C MET A 412 34.87 2.66 25.59
N ASN A 413 35.50 3.64 24.93
CA ASN A 413 34.95 5.00 24.82
C ASN A 413 33.52 4.98 24.21
N ALA A 414 32.60 5.73 24.79
CA ALA A 414 31.19 5.77 24.41
C ALA A 414 30.95 6.14 22.94
N GLY A 415 31.71 7.08 22.37
CA GLY A 415 31.60 7.44 20.96
C GLY A 415 31.98 6.27 20.04
N LYS A 416 33.02 5.50 20.41
CA LYS A 416 33.40 4.29 19.67
C LYS A 416 32.35 3.20 19.82
N ALA A 417 31.87 2.98 21.05
CA ALA A 417 30.88 1.97 21.36
C ALA A 417 29.53 2.19 20.67
N PHE A 418 28.97 3.40 20.76
CA PHE A 418 27.60 3.69 20.31
C PHE A 418 27.49 4.29 18.90
N VAL A 419 28.61 4.59 18.25
CA VAL A 419 28.62 5.09 16.86
C VAL A 419 29.42 4.17 15.95
N ALA A 420 30.66 3.87 16.30
CA ALA A 420 31.53 3.09 15.42
C ALA A 420 31.06 1.63 15.27
N ILE A 421 30.64 0.97 16.36
CA ILE A 421 30.17 -0.43 16.31
C ILE A 421 28.86 -0.57 15.52
N PRO A 422 27.79 0.24 15.74
CA PRO A 422 26.61 0.23 14.86
C PRO A 422 26.92 0.48 13.40
N LEU A 423 27.81 1.43 13.08
CA LEU A 423 28.23 1.69 11.70
C LEU A 423 28.99 0.51 11.09
N LEU A 424 29.84 -0.17 11.87
CA LEU A 424 30.55 -1.36 11.44
C LEU A 424 29.56 -2.47 11.06
N CYS A 425 28.62 -2.78 11.96
CA CYS A 425 27.58 -3.78 11.72
C CYS A 425 26.73 -3.42 10.50
N LEU A 426 26.30 -2.15 10.39
CA LEU A 426 25.53 -1.65 9.25
C LEU A 426 26.30 -1.81 7.92
N GLY A 427 27.59 -1.48 7.92
CA GLY A 427 28.45 -1.63 6.75
C GLY A 427 28.54 -3.08 6.27
N ILE A 428 28.77 -4.03 7.20
CA ILE A 428 28.77 -5.47 6.88
C ILE A 428 27.41 -5.90 6.33
N ALA A 429 26.32 -5.51 7.00
CA ALA A 429 24.96 -5.87 6.60
C ALA A 429 24.61 -5.38 5.19
N LEU A 430 24.96 -4.14 4.84
CA LEU A 430 24.75 -3.59 3.50
C LEU A 430 25.53 -4.37 2.43
N LEU A 431 26.78 -4.73 2.71
CA LEU A 431 27.61 -5.52 1.79
C LEU A 431 27.07 -6.94 1.58
N VAL A 432 26.61 -7.59 2.65
CA VAL A 432 26.00 -8.93 2.56
C VAL A 432 24.68 -8.84 1.80
N LYS A 433 23.79 -7.91 2.18
CA LYS A 433 22.49 -7.69 1.52
C LYS A 433 22.63 -7.43 0.03
N ARG A 434 23.65 -6.67 -0.38
CA ARG A 434 23.98 -6.41 -1.79
C ARG A 434 24.12 -7.70 -2.62
N THR A 435 24.78 -8.72 -2.08
CA THR A 435 25.04 -9.98 -2.81
C THR A 435 23.75 -10.73 -3.17
N VAL A 436 22.72 -10.57 -2.33
CA VAL A 436 21.39 -11.14 -2.51
C VAL A 436 20.55 -10.27 -3.45
N MET A 437 20.68 -8.94 -3.32
CA MET A 437 19.93 -7.98 -4.10
C MET A 437 20.33 -7.94 -5.57
N PHE A 438 21.63 -8.01 -5.86
CA PHE A 438 22.18 -7.81 -7.20
C PHE A 438 23.03 -9.00 -7.64
N PRO A 439 22.42 -10.17 -7.93
CA PRO A 439 23.14 -11.30 -8.50
C PRO A 439 23.72 -10.96 -9.88
N SER A 440 24.65 -11.78 -10.39
CA SER A 440 25.32 -11.48 -11.65
C SER A 440 24.33 -11.33 -12.82
N SER A 441 24.43 -10.21 -13.55
CA SER A 441 23.61 -9.90 -14.72
C SER A 441 24.30 -10.17 -16.06
N LYS A 442 25.47 -10.84 -16.05
CA LYS A 442 26.27 -11.09 -17.27
C LYS A 442 25.47 -11.82 -18.36
N ASN A 443 24.67 -12.81 -17.96
CA ASN A 443 23.86 -13.65 -18.86
C ASN A 443 22.36 -13.44 -18.61
N ALA A 444 21.94 -12.19 -18.36
CA ALA A 444 20.54 -11.87 -18.09
C ALA A 444 19.64 -12.29 -19.28
N PRO A 445 18.70 -13.24 -19.09
CA PRO A 445 17.84 -13.72 -20.17
C PRO A 445 16.94 -12.60 -20.69
N THR A 446 16.55 -12.70 -21.95
CA THR A 446 15.48 -11.85 -22.49
C THR A 446 14.13 -12.40 -22.05
N SER A 447 13.25 -11.54 -21.56
CA SER A 447 11.88 -11.89 -21.13
C SER A 447 10.92 -10.76 -21.51
N ASP A 448 9.64 -10.99 -21.27
CA ASP A 448 8.60 -9.96 -21.26
C ASP A 448 8.12 -9.65 -19.83
N ILE A 449 7.48 -8.49 -19.65
CA ILE A 449 6.99 -7.98 -18.37
C ILE A 449 5.95 -8.91 -17.74
N MET A 450 5.02 -9.46 -18.52
CA MET A 450 3.94 -10.31 -18.00
C MET A 450 4.45 -11.63 -17.44
N THR A 451 5.38 -12.29 -18.14
CA THR A 451 6.04 -13.52 -17.66
C THR A 451 6.73 -13.29 -16.31
N LEU A 452 7.36 -12.12 -16.11
CA LEU A 452 7.98 -11.76 -14.85
C LEU A 452 6.95 -11.48 -13.75
N MET A 453 5.89 -10.73 -14.05
CA MET A 453 4.84 -10.40 -13.08
C MET A 453 4.02 -11.62 -12.64
N SER A 454 3.89 -12.62 -13.51
CA SER A 454 3.15 -13.86 -13.26
C SER A 454 3.99 -14.91 -12.52
N ASP A 455 5.26 -14.63 -12.19
CA ASP A 455 6.13 -15.54 -11.46
C ASP A 455 5.73 -15.59 -9.97
N PRO A 456 5.12 -16.70 -9.49
CA PRO A 456 4.64 -16.77 -8.11
C PRO A 456 5.79 -16.85 -7.09
N TYR A 457 7.03 -17.11 -7.52
CA TYR A 457 8.21 -17.21 -6.66
C TYR A 457 9.03 -15.92 -6.62
N ALA A 458 8.62 -14.89 -7.36
CA ALA A 458 9.37 -13.63 -7.40
C ALA A 458 9.44 -12.94 -6.03
N SER A 459 10.56 -12.28 -5.77
CA SER A 459 10.89 -11.65 -4.49
C SER A 459 11.07 -10.15 -4.63
N PRO A 460 10.72 -9.36 -3.60
CA PRO A 460 11.09 -7.94 -3.54
C PRO A 460 12.59 -7.75 -3.21
N LEU A 461 13.25 -8.75 -2.60
CA LEU A 461 14.65 -8.68 -2.19
C LEU A 461 15.61 -9.36 -3.17
N ARG A 462 15.29 -10.54 -3.70
CA ARG A 462 16.16 -11.24 -4.65
C ARG A 462 15.88 -10.75 -6.06
N GLY A 463 16.76 -9.87 -6.55
CA GLY A 463 16.63 -9.33 -7.90
C GLY A 463 16.82 -10.42 -8.96
N LYS A 464 15.88 -10.58 -9.88
CA LYS A 464 15.97 -11.53 -11.01
C LYS A 464 16.61 -10.81 -12.21
N PRO A 465 17.86 -11.13 -12.60
CA PRO A 465 18.49 -10.47 -13.74
C PRO A 465 17.68 -10.71 -15.01
N VAL A 466 17.40 -9.65 -15.76
CA VAL A 466 16.60 -9.75 -16.98
C VAL A 466 16.95 -8.63 -17.96
N THR A 467 16.73 -8.92 -19.25
CA THR A 467 16.74 -7.96 -20.34
C THR A 467 15.32 -7.82 -20.88
N LEU A 468 14.79 -6.60 -20.90
CA LEU A 468 13.48 -6.25 -21.45
C LEU A 468 13.67 -5.34 -22.67
N LYS A 469 12.82 -5.51 -23.67
CA LYS A 469 12.72 -4.60 -24.83
C LYS A 469 11.40 -3.87 -24.77
N GLY A 470 11.44 -2.55 -24.79
CA GLY A 470 10.23 -1.75 -24.68
C GLY A 470 10.48 -0.26 -24.86
N LYS A 471 9.39 0.48 -24.86
CA LYS A 471 9.36 1.94 -24.99
C LYS A 471 9.36 2.58 -23.61
N VAL A 472 10.20 3.60 -23.41
CA VAL A 472 10.09 4.46 -22.23
C VAL A 472 8.95 5.44 -22.46
N ILE A 473 7.91 5.41 -21.64
CA ILE A 473 6.67 6.16 -21.88
C ILE A 473 6.47 7.37 -20.96
N GLY A 474 7.15 7.41 -19.81
CA GLY A 474 6.98 8.49 -18.84
C GLY A 474 7.83 8.33 -17.59
N ARG A 475 7.53 9.13 -16.56
CA ARG A 475 8.21 9.13 -15.25
C ARG A 475 7.51 8.22 -14.24
N GLY A 476 8.28 7.64 -13.33
CA GLY A 476 7.80 6.70 -12.31
C GLY A 476 7.13 7.35 -11.09
N ASP A 477 7.69 8.44 -10.57
CA ASP A 477 7.23 9.12 -9.35
C ASP A 477 6.70 10.55 -9.64
N ALA A 478 5.65 10.98 -8.94
CA ALA A 478 4.98 12.25 -9.20
C ALA A 478 5.42 13.33 -8.23
N GLY A 479 5.48 14.56 -8.73
CA GLY A 479 5.78 15.74 -7.92
C GLY A 479 7.28 15.96 -7.68
N TYR A 480 8.13 14.95 -7.89
CA TYR A 480 9.57 15.14 -7.91
C TYR A 480 10.08 15.28 -9.34
N VAL A 481 10.14 16.52 -9.84
CA VAL A 481 10.70 16.87 -11.17
C VAL A 481 12.16 16.38 -11.33
N PHE A 482 12.80 16.07 -10.21
CA PHE A 482 14.16 15.57 -10.11
C PHE A 482 14.26 14.04 -9.98
N GLY A 483 13.13 13.33 -10.05
CA GLY A 483 13.08 11.87 -10.04
C GLY A 483 13.67 11.30 -11.32
N SER A 484 14.55 10.32 -11.18
CA SER A 484 15.20 9.64 -12.30
C SER A 484 14.47 8.39 -12.79
N ASP A 485 13.40 8.01 -12.08
CA ASP A 485 12.68 6.77 -12.33
C ASP A 485 11.75 6.92 -13.54
N MET A 486 11.66 5.84 -14.32
CA MET A 486 10.98 5.82 -15.62
C MET A 486 9.91 4.74 -15.66
N LYS A 487 8.99 4.85 -16.60
CA LYS A 487 8.03 3.79 -16.96
C LYS A 487 8.49 3.15 -18.27
N LEU A 488 8.71 1.85 -18.25
CA LEU A 488 8.97 1.04 -19.45
C LEU A 488 7.73 0.25 -19.81
N GLN A 489 7.38 0.25 -21.08
CA GLN A 489 6.26 -0.49 -21.62
C GLN A 489 6.72 -1.42 -22.73
N ASP A 490 6.39 -2.70 -22.61
CA ASP A 490 6.52 -3.66 -23.71
C ASP A 490 5.13 -4.06 -24.23
N GLN A 491 5.08 -5.06 -25.12
CA GLN A 491 3.83 -5.55 -25.69
C GLN A 491 2.91 -6.23 -24.67
N THR A 492 3.45 -6.59 -23.51
CA THR A 492 2.78 -7.38 -22.48
C THR A 492 2.38 -6.50 -21.29
N GLY A 493 3.15 -5.49 -20.91
CA GLY A 493 2.86 -4.73 -19.70
C GLY A 493 3.62 -3.43 -19.59
N MET A 494 3.49 -2.84 -18.40
CA MET A 494 4.28 -1.70 -17.98
C MET A 494 5.00 -2.05 -16.68
N ILE A 495 6.20 -1.51 -16.49
CA ILE A 495 6.97 -1.64 -15.25
C ILE A 495 7.72 -0.35 -14.94
N TYR A 496 7.93 -0.09 -13.66
CA TYR A 496 8.79 1.00 -13.22
C TYR A 496 10.27 0.61 -13.30
N LEU A 497 11.08 1.51 -13.85
CA LEU A 497 12.53 1.42 -13.87
C LEU A 497 13.11 2.35 -12.82
N LEU A 498 13.80 1.80 -11.83
CA LEU A 498 14.54 2.58 -10.85
C LEU A 498 15.94 2.88 -11.38
N TYR A 499 16.24 4.17 -11.54
CA TYR A 499 17.54 4.63 -12.05
C TYR A 499 18.41 5.14 -10.92
N ALA A 500 19.68 4.71 -10.89
CA ALA A 500 20.70 5.21 -10.00
C ALA A 500 21.89 5.79 -10.79
N SER A 501 22.09 7.10 -10.69
CA SER A 501 23.16 7.82 -11.37
C SER A 501 24.53 7.47 -10.83
N ARG A 502 25.58 7.66 -11.64
CA ARG A 502 26.98 7.50 -11.19
C ARG A 502 27.36 8.45 -10.05
N TRP A 503 26.69 9.60 -9.94
CA TRP A 503 26.93 10.61 -8.90
C TRP A 503 25.88 10.58 -7.77
N GLY A 504 25.18 9.46 -7.61
CA GLY A 504 24.28 9.23 -6.48
C GLY A 504 23.10 10.19 -6.49
N PRO A 505 22.68 10.71 -5.31
CA PRO A 505 21.52 11.61 -5.22
C PRO A 505 21.62 12.87 -6.09
N ILE A 506 22.80 13.51 -6.13
CA ILE A 506 23.05 14.69 -6.98
C ILE A 506 22.92 14.31 -8.46
N GLY A 507 23.46 13.16 -8.82
CA GLY A 507 23.35 12.64 -10.16
C GLY A 507 21.93 12.23 -10.56
N ASN A 508 21.13 11.74 -9.62
CA ASN A 508 19.71 11.39 -9.84
C ASN A 508 18.91 12.65 -10.13
N PHE A 509 19.15 13.69 -9.33
CA PHE A 509 18.55 15.01 -9.55
C PHE A 509 18.81 15.54 -10.96
N LEU A 510 20.09 15.57 -11.38
CA LEU A 510 20.47 16.04 -12.73
C LEU A 510 19.95 15.13 -13.84
N ALA A 511 19.92 13.81 -13.61
CA ALA A 511 19.38 12.85 -14.57
C ALA A 511 17.87 13.02 -14.74
N GLY A 512 17.13 13.22 -13.65
CA GLY A 512 15.70 13.51 -13.66
C GLY A 512 15.37 14.80 -14.41
N MET A 513 16.21 15.83 -14.33
CA MET A 513 15.98 17.08 -15.06
C MET A 513 16.09 16.93 -16.58
N ASN A 514 17.16 16.28 -17.06
CA ASN A 514 17.54 16.35 -18.48
C ASN A 514 17.55 14.99 -19.18
N LYS A 515 18.11 13.93 -18.56
CA LYS A 515 18.29 12.63 -19.23
C LYS A 515 16.99 11.84 -19.40
N VAL A 516 16.12 11.88 -18.39
CA VAL A 516 14.83 11.17 -18.45
C VAL A 516 13.95 11.75 -19.56
N LYS A 517 13.94 13.08 -19.73
CA LYS A 517 13.17 13.75 -20.79
C LYS A 517 13.56 13.27 -22.18
N ASP A 518 14.86 13.08 -22.43
CA ASP A 518 15.38 12.61 -23.72
C ASP A 518 15.02 11.15 -24.03
N LEU A 519 14.79 10.34 -22.98
CA LEU A 519 14.46 8.92 -23.14
C LEU A 519 12.97 8.68 -23.34
N ILE A 520 12.10 9.58 -22.86
CA ILE A 520 10.65 9.45 -23.03
C ILE A 520 10.29 9.44 -24.53
N GLY A 521 9.55 8.42 -24.95
CA GLY A 521 9.16 8.19 -26.32
C GLY A 521 10.11 7.26 -27.10
N THR A 522 11.28 6.93 -26.57
CA THR A 522 12.28 6.10 -27.27
C THR A 522 12.06 4.60 -27.02
N GLN A 523 12.30 3.80 -28.05
CA GLN A 523 12.43 2.35 -27.94
C GLN A 523 13.81 2.01 -27.37
N THR A 524 13.81 1.06 -26.44
CA THR A 524 14.99 0.76 -25.63
C THR A 524 15.11 -0.73 -25.32
N THR A 525 16.35 -1.19 -25.24
CA THR A 525 16.71 -2.45 -24.61
C THR A 525 17.27 -2.15 -23.23
N THR A 526 16.55 -2.57 -22.20
CA THR A 526 16.90 -2.35 -20.79
C THR A 526 17.35 -3.65 -20.15
N LYS A 527 18.47 -3.60 -19.43
CA LYS A 527 19.00 -4.70 -18.62
C LYS A 527 19.02 -4.27 -17.15
N GLY A 528 18.62 -5.17 -16.26
CA GLY A 528 18.53 -4.88 -14.84
C GLY A 528 18.08 -6.08 -14.00
N TRP A 529 17.58 -5.81 -12.81
CA TRP A 529 17.06 -6.81 -11.88
C TRP A 529 15.58 -6.58 -11.59
N PHE A 530 14.73 -7.49 -12.08
CA PHE A 530 13.31 -7.49 -11.79
C PHE A 530 13.04 -7.87 -10.33
N ARG A 531 12.07 -7.18 -9.72
CA ARG A 531 11.59 -7.44 -8.36
C ARG A 531 10.07 -7.38 -8.32
N ARG A 532 9.51 -8.23 -7.47
CA ARG A 532 8.07 -8.31 -7.26
C ARG A 532 7.73 -7.91 -5.83
N GLY A 533 7.10 -6.74 -5.69
CA GLY A 533 6.26 -6.39 -4.56
C GLY A 533 4.82 -6.17 -5.04
N VAL A 534 4.04 -5.42 -4.26
CA VAL A 534 2.67 -5.00 -4.65
C VAL A 534 2.69 -4.24 -5.98
N ALA A 535 3.61 -3.27 -6.12
CA ALA A 535 4.02 -2.74 -7.41
C ALA A 535 5.29 -3.47 -7.85
N PRO A 536 5.37 -4.04 -9.06
CA PRO A 536 6.62 -4.57 -9.61
C PRO A 536 7.52 -3.44 -10.10
N TRP A 537 8.84 -3.64 -10.01
CA TRP A 537 9.83 -2.71 -10.54
C TRP A 537 11.08 -3.44 -11.03
N MET A 538 11.92 -2.73 -11.78
CA MET A 538 13.24 -3.20 -12.19
C MET A 538 14.31 -2.20 -11.75
N ASP A 539 15.29 -2.65 -10.99
CA ASP A 539 16.51 -1.87 -10.76
C ASP A 539 17.31 -1.84 -12.06
N LEU A 540 17.46 -0.67 -12.66
CA LEU A 540 18.12 -0.53 -13.94
C LEU A 540 19.64 -0.69 -13.79
N GLU A 541 20.27 -1.43 -14.69
CA GLU A 541 21.73 -1.50 -14.85
C GLU A 541 22.16 -0.75 -16.11
N LEU A 542 21.44 -0.98 -17.21
CA LEU A 542 21.78 -0.41 -18.51
C LEU A 542 20.51 -0.21 -19.33
N ILE A 543 20.36 0.97 -19.93
CA ILE A 543 19.36 1.22 -20.98
C ILE A 543 20.09 1.61 -22.26
N THR A 544 19.76 0.93 -23.35
CA THR A 544 20.30 1.20 -24.69
C THR A 544 19.16 1.64 -25.59
N THR A 545 19.25 2.84 -26.15
CA THR A 545 18.28 3.33 -27.14
C THR A 545 18.52 2.66 -28.49
N ASP A 546 17.50 2.67 -29.36
CA ASP A 546 17.64 2.20 -30.74
C ASP A 546 18.72 2.96 -31.54
N SER A 547 19.02 4.22 -31.16
CA SER A 547 20.14 5.00 -31.70
C SER A 547 21.53 4.53 -31.23
N GLY A 548 21.59 3.47 -30.41
CA GLY A 548 22.83 2.93 -29.84
C GLY A 548 23.36 3.69 -28.62
N LYS A 549 22.68 4.74 -28.16
CA LYS A 549 23.08 5.52 -26.98
C LYS A 549 22.85 4.68 -25.72
N LYS A 550 23.93 4.51 -24.95
CA LYS A 550 23.91 3.73 -23.70
C LYS A 550 23.87 4.65 -22.49
N HIS A 551 22.94 4.40 -21.59
CA HIS A 551 22.88 5.05 -20.28
C HIS A 551 23.00 3.99 -19.19
N SER A 552 24.07 4.06 -18.43
CA SER A 552 24.33 3.13 -17.32
C SER A 552 23.72 3.63 -16.02
N SER A 553 23.17 2.71 -15.26
CA SER A 553 22.63 2.90 -13.92
C SER A 553 23.41 2.01 -12.94
N HIS A 554 23.64 2.52 -11.73
CA HIS A 554 24.64 2.02 -10.80
C HIS A 554 24.06 1.66 -9.40
N PRO A 555 22.91 0.98 -9.29
CA PRO A 555 22.28 0.70 -8.00
C PRO A 555 23.16 -0.23 -7.14
N ALA A 556 23.74 -1.26 -7.76
CA ALA A 556 24.66 -2.18 -7.10
C ALA A 556 25.97 -1.52 -6.63
N PHE A 557 26.41 -0.45 -7.30
CA PHE A 557 27.59 0.32 -6.90
C PHE A 557 27.29 1.18 -5.68
N TRP A 558 26.15 1.88 -5.65
CA TRP A 558 25.80 2.70 -4.49
C TRP A 558 25.52 1.88 -3.24
N SER A 559 24.93 0.69 -3.39
CA SER A 559 24.82 -0.27 -2.29
C SER A 559 26.19 -0.71 -1.77
N LEU A 560 27.19 -0.89 -2.65
CA LEU A 560 28.57 -1.20 -2.26
C LEU A 560 29.24 -0.02 -1.54
N VAL A 561 29.18 1.17 -2.14
CA VAL A 561 29.79 2.40 -1.63
C VAL A 561 29.21 2.76 -0.27
N GLY A 562 27.89 2.65 -0.07
CA GLY A 562 27.26 2.87 1.23
C GLY A 562 27.84 1.96 2.31
N GLY A 563 27.97 0.65 2.02
CA GLY A 563 28.60 -0.30 2.93
C GLY A 563 30.05 0.04 3.25
N ILE A 564 30.86 0.36 2.23
CA ILE A 564 32.28 0.72 2.40
C ILE A 564 32.43 2.03 3.20
N ILE A 565 31.60 3.04 2.95
CA ILE A 565 31.62 4.31 3.69
C ILE A 565 31.31 4.06 5.17
N CYS A 566 30.28 3.26 5.47
CA CYS A 566 29.96 2.90 6.85
C CYS A 566 31.15 2.21 7.54
N LEU A 567 31.81 1.27 6.87
CA LEU A 567 33.00 0.59 7.40
C LEU A 567 34.21 1.53 7.57
N ALA A 568 34.45 2.43 6.62
CA ALA A 568 35.54 3.38 6.66
C ALA A 568 35.36 4.40 7.81
N ILE A 569 34.15 4.94 7.97
CA ILE A 569 33.82 5.83 9.09
C ILE A 569 33.95 5.09 10.41
N ALA A 570 33.44 3.85 10.50
CA ALA A 570 33.59 3.03 11.69
C ALA A 570 35.08 2.81 12.04
N ALA A 571 35.91 2.45 11.06
CA ALA A 571 37.35 2.24 11.26
C ALA A 571 38.06 3.53 11.71
N LEU A 572 37.75 4.67 11.10
CA LEU A 572 38.30 5.97 11.49
C LEU A 572 37.94 6.32 12.94
N LEU A 573 36.67 6.12 13.34
CA LEU A 573 36.22 6.37 14.71
C LEU A 573 36.88 5.43 15.72
N LEU A 574 37.15 4.17 15.34
CA LEU A 574 37.84 3.21 16.20
C LEU A 574 39.31 3.59 16.43
N VAL A 575 39.99 4.12 15.41
CA VAL A 575 41.42 4.49 15.46
C VAL A 575 41.65 5.90 16.02
N ALA A 576 40.67 6.80 15.92
CA ALA A 576 40.76 8.15 16.46
C ALA A 576 41.11 8.15 17.97
N LYS A 577 42.11 8.96 18.33
CA LYS A 577 42.42 9.27 19.73
C LYS A 577 41.46 10.37 20.16
N PHE A 578 40.48 10.02 20.99
CA PHE A 578 39.58 10.95 21.65
C PHE A 578 40.01 11.12 23.10
#